data_AF-A0A2G8JG85-F1
#
_entry.id   AF-A0A2G8JG85-F1
#
_cell.length_a   1.000
_cell.length_b   1.000
_cell.length_c   1.000
_cell.angle_alpha   90.00
_cell.angle_beta   90.00
_cell.angle_gamma   90.00
#
_symmetry.space_group_name_H-M   'P 1'
#
loop_
_entity.id
_entity.type
_entity.pdbx_description
1 polymer ?
#
loop_
_entity_poly.entity_id
_entity_poly.type
_entity_poly.pdbx_seq_one_letter_code
_entity_poly.pdbx_strand_id
1 'polypeptide(L)'
;MNHGYHTRGYSCIRYSEGVKRALVSKVLASASNQIPAEQAAAVLRLSARWICNEDSLFLQEVGQLAFEAWSRHHKAVLQTFLCQTFLVSVFADEVRNPARVLRFVKECLRLISDTDRACGILRSSQFSARDYPDISVMAELSSLLLDYPSCMPDGSYVCGLIQYMIRNLSKLKMPVTEVTIRNVYRTSL
;
A
#
# COMPACT_ATOMS: atom_id res chain seq x y z
N MET A 1 11.64 23.84 -39.47
CA MET A 1 10.48 24.37 -38.72
C MET A 1 9.97 23.29 -37.78
N ASN A 2 10.04 23.58 -36.47
CA ASN A 2 9.18 23.17 -35.34
C ASN A 2 8.31 21.91 -35.45
N HIS A 3 8.04 21.14 -34.41
CA HIS A 3 8.42 21.01 -33.00
C HIS A 3 7.63 19.79 -32.52
N GLY A 4 8.15 19.01 -31.58
CA GLY A 4 7.39 17.88 -31.03
C GLY A 4 8.03 17.31 -29.77
N TYR A 5 8.29 18.17 -28.79
CA TYR A 5 8.63 17.75 -27.44
C TYR A 5 7.43 17.04 -26.82
N HIS A 6 7.60 15.78 -26.40
CA HIS A 6 6.97 15.33 -25.17
C HIS A 6 7.83 14.31 -24.43
N THR A 7 8.39 14.82 -23.34
CA THR A 7 9.15 14.15 -22.29
C THR A 7 8.41 12.95 -21.70
N ARG A 8 8.93 11.74 -21.97
CA ARG A 8 8.73 10.54 -21.15
C ARG A 8 10.10 9.88 -20.85
N GLY A 9 11.01 10.64 -20.22
CA GLY A 9 12.05 10.02 -19.37
C GLY A 9 11.38 9.80 -18.00
N TYR A 10 11.34 8.63 -17.38
CA TYR A 10 12.43 7.70 -17.07
C TYR A 10 11.92 6.25 -16.91
N SER A 11 11.22 5.68 -17.90
CA SER A 11 10.63 4.34 -17.73
C SER A 11 11.42 3.18 -18.33
N CYS A 12 12.69 3.35 -18.75
CA CYS A 12 13.36 2.28 -19.50
C CYS A 12 14.89 2.21 -19.38
N ILE A 13 15.48 2.36 -18.18
CA ILE A 13 16.88 1.93 -18.03
C ILE A 13 16.91 0.45 -17.68
N ARG A 14 17.22 -0.38 -18.69
CA ARG A 14 17.40 -1.84 -18.57
C ARG A 14 18.70 -2.16 -17.82
N TYR A 15 18.76 -1.83 -16.54
CA TYR A 15 19.80 -2.31 -15.65
C TYR A 15 19.59 -3.80 -15.36
N SER A 16 20.68 -4.57 -15.28
CA SER A 16 20.62 -5.94 -14.76
C SER A 16 20.11 -5.92 -13.31
N GLU A 17 19.49 -7.02 -12.86
CA GLU A 17 18.99 -7.08 -11.48
C GLU A 17 20.07 -6.78 -10.44
N GLY A 18 21.32 -7.19 -10.68
CA GLY A 18 22.45 -6.87 -9.82
C GLY A 18 22.72 -5.37 -9.69
N VAL A 19 22.62 -4.62 -10.80
CA VAL A 19 22.79 -3.16 -10.79
C VAL A 19 21.62 -2.47 -10.11
N LYS A 20 20.38 -2.95 -10.32
CA LYS A 20 19.20 -2.46 -9.60
C LYS A 20 19.34 -2.68 -8.09
N ARG A 21 19.75 -3.87 -7.65
CA ARG A 21 19.99 -4.18 -6.22
C ARG A 21 21.09 -3.30 -5.62
N ALA A 22 22.19 -3.06 -6.34
CA ALA A 22 23.27 -2.19 -5.88
C ALA A 22 22.82 -0.72 -5.72
N LEU A 23 22.03 -0.20 -6.67
CA LEU A 23 21.42 1.14 -6.58
C LEU A 23 20.46 1.23 -5.40
N VAL A 24 19.60 0.22 -5.23
CA VAL A 24 18.68 0.14 -4.09
C VAL A 24 19.44 0.11 -2.77
N SER A 25 20.50 -0.68 -2.67
CA SER A 25 21.35 -0.74 -1.48
C SER A 25 21.93 0.63 -1.11
N LYS A 26 22.39 1.42 -2.10
CA LYS A 26 22.84 2.80 -1.87
C LYS A 26 21.72 3.73 -1.38
N VAL A 27 20.53 3.64 -1.99
CA VAL A 27 19.36 4.43 -1.56
C VAL A 27 18.93 4.06 -0.14
N LEU A 28 18.97 2.77 0.21
CA LEU A 28 18.70 2.28 1.56
C LEU A 28 19.75 2.77 2.56
N ALA A 29 21.04 2.71 2.20
CA ALA A 29 22.12 3.17 3.05
C ALA A 29 22.03 4.69 3.33
N SER A 30 21.46 5.46 2.40
CA SER A 30 21.22 6.90 2.60
C SER A 30 20.01 7.26 3.45
N ALA A 31 19.17 6.29 3.84
CA ALA A 31 17.93 6.55 4.57
C ALA A 31 18.16 7.17 5.97
N SER A 32 19.34 6.99 6.56
CA SER A 32 19.71 7.60 7.84
C SER A 32 20.19 9.05 7.72
N ASN A 33 20.44 9.53 6.49
CA ASN A 33 20.94 10.87 6.27
C ASN A 33 19.84 11.90 6.53
N GLN A 34 20.20 13.03 7.15
CA GLN A 34 19.30 14.17 7.23
C GLN A 34 19.21 14.82 5.86
N ILE A 35 18.05 14.68 5.21
CA ILE A 35 17.75 15.29 3.93
C ILE A 35 16.49 16.17 4.04
N PRO A 36 16.24 17.09 3.08
CA PRO A 36 15.02 17.89 3.05
C PRO A 36 13.76 17.01 3.06
N ALA A 37 12.74 17.44 3.80
CA ALA A 37 11.49 16.69 3.97
C ALA A 37 10.80 16.36 2.63
N GLU A 38 10.90 17.26 1.65
CA GLU A 38 10.36 17.05 0.30
C GLU A 38 11.01 15.86 -0.43
N GLN A 39 12.32 15.68 -0.26
CA GLN A 39 13.06 14.58 -0.88
C GLN A 39 12.69 13.25 -0.20
N ALA A 40 12.62 13.23 1.14
CA ALA A 40 12.15 12.06 1.87
C ALA A 40 10.70 11.70 1.49
N ALA A 41 9.84 12.71 1.32
CA ALA A 41 8.46 12.51 0.86
C ALA A 41 8.39 11.94 -0.56
N ALA A 42 9.27 12.38 -1.46
CA ALA A 42 9.37 11.85 -2.81
C ALA A 42 9.77 10.36 -2.82
N VAL A 43 10.73 9.97 -1.96
CA VAL A 43 11.12 8.56 -1.80
C VAL A 43 9.96 7.73 -1.26
N LEU A 44 9.30 8.16 -0.17
CA LEU A 44 8.14 7.46 0.39
C LEU A 44 7.01 7.30 -0.63
N ARG A 45 6.72 8.35 -1.42
CA ARG A 45 5.71 8.30 -2.48
C ARG A 45 6.08 7.32 -3.60
N LEU A 46 7.33 7.32 -4.05
CA LEU A 46 7.80 6.40 -5.09
C LEU A 46 7.77 4.96 -4.60
N SER A 47 8.26 4.70 -3.39
CA SER A 47 8.22 3.38 -2.76
C SER A 47 6.79 2.86 -2.60
N ALA A 48 5.87 3.69 -2.10
CA ALA A 48 4.47 3.32 -1.96
C ALA A 48 3.82 3.01 -3.33
N ARG A 49 4.15 3.78 -4.37
CA ARG A 49 3.70 3.49 -5.74
C ARG A 49 4.24 2.15 -6.24
N TRP A 50 5.51 1.82 -5.98
CA TRP A 50 6.07 0.51 -6.35
C TRP A 50 5.40 -0.66 -5.64
N ILE A 51 5.04 -0.49 -4.37
CA ILE A 51 4.33 -1.50 -3.60
C ILE A 51 2.91 -1.71 -4.15
N CYS A 52 2.20 -0.64 -4.48
CA CYS A 52 0.76 -0.69 -4.80
C CYS A 52 0.46 -0.97 -6.28
N ASN A 53 1.28 -0.46 -7.21
CA ASN A 53 0.90 -0.30 -8.62
C ASN A 53 1.81 -0.99 -9.64
N GLU A 54 2.97 -1.53 -9.23
CA GLU A 54 3.90 -2.21 -10.16
C GLU A 54 3.64 -3.72 -10.23
N ASP A 55 3.87 -4.34 -11.40
CA ASP A 55 3.68 -5.79 -11.59
C ASP A 55 4.90 -6.63 -11.16
N SER A 56 6.08 -5.99 -11.10
CA SER A 56 7.32 -6.69 -10.78
C SER A 56 7.42 -6.96 -9.28
N LEU A 57 7.43 -8.24 -8.89
CA LEU A 57 7.68 -8.66 -7.50
C LEU A 57 8.96 -8.04 -6.93
N PHE A 58 10.02 -7.97 -7.74
CA PHE A 58 11.27 -7.31 -7.36
C PHE A 58 11.06 -5.83 -7.01
N LEU A 59 10.31 -5.07 -7.82
CA LEU A 59 10.03 -3.65 -7.53
C LEU A 59 9.14 -3.49 -6.29
N GLN A 60 8.17 -4.39 -6.09
CA GLN A 60 7.34 -4.40 -4.90
C GLN A 60 8.17 -4.63 -3.63
N GLU A 61 9.08 -5.63 -3.64
CA GLU A 61 9.98 -5.94 -2.52
C GLU A 61 10.96 -4.80 -2.25
N VAL A 62 11.56 -4.24 -3.30
CA VAL A 62 12.43 -3.06 -3.19
C VAL A 62 11.67 -1.87 -2.63
N GLY A 63 10.44 -1.64 -3.10
CA GLY A 63 9.55 -0.60 -2.59
C GLY A 63 9.31 -0.77 -1.10
N GLN A 64 9.00 -1.99 -0.64
CA GLN A 64 8.79 -2.32 0.77
C GLN A 64 10.04 -2.01 1.61
N LEU A 65 11.20 -2.51 1.21
CA LEU A 65 12.46 -2.28 1.92
C LEU A 65 12.80 -0.80 2.00
N ALA A 66 12.62 -0.07 0.90
CA ALA A 66 12.85 1.38 0.86
C ALA A 66 11.88 2.12 1.76
N PHE A 67 10.59 1.81 1.69
CA PHE A 67 9.59 2.47 2.52
C PHE A 67 9.88 2.25 4.01
N GLU A 68 10.19 1.03 4.42
CA GLU A 68 10.52 0.71 5.81
C GLU A 68 11.79 1.40 6.30
N ALA A 69 12.86 1.42 5.50
CA ALA A 69 14.09 2.09 5.88
C ALA A 69 13.88 3.60 6.07
N TRP A 70 13.19 4.24 5.12
CA TRP A 70 12.98 5.68 5.13
C TRP A 70 11.96 6.13 6.17
N SER A 71 10.90 5.35 6.39
CA SER A 71 9.88 5.65 7.42
C SER A 71 10.44 5.62 8.84
N ARG A 72 11.40 4.75 9.14
CA ARG A 72 12.06 4.68 10.45
C ARG A 72 12.82 5.96 10.81
N HIS A 73 13.48 6.58 9.83
CA HIS A 73 14.30 7.77 10.02
C HIS A 73 13.53 9.09 9.80
N HIS A 74 12.44 9.07 9.04
CA HIS A 74 11.68 10.28 8.67
C HIS A 74 10.20 10.21 9.12
N LYS A 75 9.95 9.92 10.40
CA LYS A 75 8.60 9.72 10.96
C LYS A 75 7.62 10.89 10.75
N ALA A 76 8.08 12.13 10.91
CA ALA A 76 7.24 13.31 10.69
C ALA A 76 6.78 13.43 9.22
N VAL A 77 7.66 13.07 8.29
CA VAL A 77 7.35 13.04 6.86
C VAL A 77 6.36 11.92 6.55
N LEU A 78 6.54 10.74 7.16
CA LEU A 78 5.60 9.62 7.06
C LEU A 78 4.19 10.00 7.54
N GLN A 79 4.08 10.62 8.71
CA GLN A 79 2.79 11.03 9.27
C GLN A 79 2.05 11.99 8.33
N THR A 80 2.76 12.96 7.75
CA THR A 80 2.19 13.89 6.77
C THR A 80 1.78 13.19 5.48
N PHE A 81 2.63 12.29 4.97
CA PHE A 81 2.40 11.51 3.75
C PHE A 81 1.12 10.67 3.83
N LEU A 82 0.88 9.97 4.95
CA LEU A 82 -0.31 9.15 5.14
C LEU A 82 -1.59 9.99 5.25
N CYS A 83 -1.51 11.18 5.85
CA CYS A 83 -2.68 12.00 6.14
C CYS A 83 -3.26 12.76 4.94
N GLN A 84 -2.46 13.15 3.94
CA GLN A 84 -2.90 14.20 3.00
C GLN A 84 -3.26 13.70 1.59
N THR A 85 -2.71 12.57 1.16
CA THR A 85 -2.90 12.11 -0.24
C THR A 85 -2.90 10.61 -0.41
N PHE A 86 -2.10 9.87 0.37
CA PHE A 86 -1.88 8.46 0.07
C PHE A 86 -3.10 7.58 0.34
N LEU A 87 -3.67 7.64 1.55
CA LEU A 87 -4.82 6.81 1.91
C LEU A 87 -6.03 7.11 1.01
N VAL A 88 -6.27 8.38 0.70
CA VAL A 88 -7.35 8.77 -0.22
C VAL A 88 -7.11 8.22 -1.63
N SER A 89 -5.89 8.38 -2.18
CA SER A 89 -5.56 7.84 -3.53
C SER A 89 -5.64 6.32 -3.61
N VAL A 90 -5.29 5.63 -2.53
CA VAL A 90 -5.34 4.16 -2.44
C VAL A 90 -6.76 3.63 -2.59
N PHE A 91 -7.77 4.32 -2.05
CA PHE A 91 -9.17 3.88 -2.21
C PHE A 91 -9.86 4.48 -3.44
N ALA A 92 -9.31 5.57 -4.00
CA ALA A 92 -9.88 6.24 -5.16
C ALA A 92 -9.37 5.70 -6.52
N ASP A 93 -8.12 5.24 -6.61
CA ASP A 93 -7.52 4.74 -7.84
C ASP A 93 -7.78 3.23 -8.06
N GLU A 94 -7.61 2.77 -9.31
CA GLU A 94 -7.63 1.35 -9.64
C GLU A 94 -6.44 0.61 -9.04
N VAL A 95 -6.54 0.22 -7.76
CA VAL A 95 -5.51 -0.60 -7.12
C VAL A 95 -5.44 -1.95 -7.80
N ARG A 96 -4.26 -2.27 -8.33
CA ARG A 96 -3.98 -3.55 -9.00
C ARG A 96 -3.95 -4.72 -8.02
N ASN A 97 -3.42 -4.50 -6.81
CA ASN A 97 -3.34 -5.53 -5.78
C ASN A 97 -3.92 -5.02 -4.44
N PRO A 98 -5.26 -5.01 -4.29
CA PRO A 98 -5.93 -4.47 -3.10
C PRO A 98 -5.49 -5.14 -1.79
N ALA A 99 -5.21 -6.45 -1.79
CA ALA A 99 -4.76 -7.16 -0.59
C ALA A 99 -3.39 -6.63 -0.12
N ARG A 100 -2.42 -6.50 -1.04
CA ARG A 100 -1.10 -5.94 -0.73
C ARG A 100 -1.20 -4.50 -0.21
N VAL A 101 -2.09 -3.71 -0.78
CA VAL A 101 -2.28 -2.32 -0.35
C VAL A 101 -2.89 -2.22 1.04
N LEU A 102 -3.88 -3.06 1.36
CA LEU A 102 -4.42 -3.14 2.72
C LEU A 102 -3.35 -3.55 3.75
N ARG A 103 -2.54 -4.55 3.42
CA ARG A 103 -1.38 -4.94 4.25
C ARG A 103 -0.40 -3.79 4.46
N PHE A 104 -0.09 -3.07 3.38
CA PHE A 104 0.81 -1.92 3.43
C PHE A 104 0.26 -0.78 4.29
N VAL A 105 -1.04 -0.49 4.19
CA VAL A 105 -1.73 0.49 5.05
C VAL A 105 -1.66 0.06 6.52
N LYS A 106 -1.92 -1.22 6.82
CA LYS A 106 -1.79 -1.77 8.18
C LYS A 106 -0.38 -1.56 8.76
N GLU A 107 0.67 -1.82 7.98
CA GLU A 107 2.05 -1.54 8.40
C GLU A 107 2.33 -0.05 8.59
N CYS A 108 1.79 0.80 7.72
CA CYS A 108 1.91 2.25 7.86
C CYS A 108 1.28 2.75 9.17
N LEU A 109 0.10 2.23 9.53
CA LEU A 109 -0.59 2.55 10.79
C LEU A 109 0.24 2.14 12.02
N ARG A 110 1.01 1.05 11.92
CA ARG A 110 1.91 0.59 12.98
C ARG A 110 3.09 1.53 13.22
N LEU A 111 3.51 2.26 12.19
CA LEU A 111 4.71 3.10 12.21
C LEU A 111 4.46 4.54 12.64
N ILE A 112 3.21 5.01 12.56
CA ILE A 112 2.84 6.38 12.95
C ILE A 112 2.38 6.47 14.40
N SER A 113 2.57 7.65 14.98
CA SER A 113 2.17 7.96 16.36
C SER A 113 0.71 8.37 16.48
N ASP A 114 0.13 8.94 15.43
CA ASP A 114 -1.24 9.47 15.37
C ASP A 114 -2.11 8.57 14.49
N THR A 115 -2.41 7.38 15.02
CA THR A 115 -3.20 6.35 14.32
C THR A 115 -4.65 6.79 14.14
N ASP A 116 -5.22 7.53 15.08
CA ASP A 116 -6.63 7.95 15.03
C ASP A 116 -6.93 8.90 13.87
N ARG A 117 -6.02 9.84 13.57
CA ARG A 117 -6.17 10.71 12.40
C ARG A 117 -6.14 9.91 11.09
N ALA A 118 -5.23 8.95 10.97
CA ALA A 118 -5.15 8.09 9.79
C ALA A 118 -6.38 7.17 9.66
N CYS A 119 -6.85 6.61 10.77
CA CYS A 119 -8.09 5.84 10.81
C CYS A 119 -9.32 6.69 10.46
N GLY A 120 -9.36 7.97 10.85
CA GLY A 120 -10.43 8.89 10.45
C GLY A 120 -10.59 9.03 8.93
N ILE A 121 -9.46 9.07 8.20
CA ILE A 121 -9.47 9.10 6.73
C ILE A 121 -10.00 7.77 6.16
N LEU A 122 -9.58 6.65 6.74
CA LEU A 122 -10.05 5.31 6.34
C LEU A 122 -11.55 5.13 6.59
N ARG A 123 -12.09 5.66 7.69
CA ARG A 123 -13.54 5.62 7.98
C ARG A 123 -14.38 6.30 6.90
N SER A 124 -13.84 7.35 6.30
CA SER A 124 -14.50 8.10 5.22
C SER A 124 -14.36 7.45 3.84
N SER A 125 -13.58 6.36 3.70
CA SER A 125 -13.37 5.72 2.40
C SER A 125 -14.56 4.83 2.03
N GLN A 126 -15.00 4.94 0.77
CA GLN A 126 -16.17 4.21 0.28
C GLN A 126 -15.77 2.80 -0.19
N PHE A 127 -15.56 1.88 0.75
CA PHE A 127 -15.29 0.47 0.45
C PHE A 127 -16.37 -0.18 -0.43
N SER A 128 -17.60 0.35 -0.44
CA SER A 128 -18.76 -0.24 -1.10
C SER A 128 -18.78 -0.19 -2.63
N ALA A 129 -17.91 0.61 -3.25
CA ALA A 129 -18.00 0.94 -4.68
C ALA A 129 -17.46 -0.15 -5.63
N ARG A 130 -16.58 -1.04 -5.15
CA ARG A 130 -15.99 -2.12 -5.98
C ARG A 130 -16.32 -3.49 -5.41
N ASP A 131 -16.28 -4.53 -6.23
CA ASP A 131 -16.32 -5.92 -5.78
C ASP A 131 -14.95 -6.55 -6.02
N TYR A 132 -14.30 -6.98 -4.94
CA TYR A 132 -13.08 -7.76 -4.96
C TYR A 132 -13.36 -9.13 -4.31
N PRO A 133 -13.90 -10.10 -5.07
CA PRO A 133 -14.19 -11.44 -4.56
C PRO A 133 -12.89 -12.25 -4.46
N ASP A 134 -11.94 -11.77 -3.65
CA ASP A 134 -10.65 -12.39 -3.36
C ASP A 134 -10.51 -12.58 -1.85
N ILE A 135 -10.25 -13.81 -1.43
CA ILE A 135 -10.12 -14.18 -0.02
C ILE A 135 -8.97 -13.43 0.67
N SER A 136 -7.91 -13.11 -0.07
CA SER A 136 -6.74 -12.39 0.44
C SER A 136 -7.12 -10.96 0.80
N VAL A 137 -7.96 -10.31 -0.02
CA VAL A 137 -8.47 -8.95 0.26
C VAL A 137 -9.33 -8.95 1.51
N MET A 138 -10.22 -9.94 1.63
CA MET A 138 -11.10 -10.09 2.78
C MET A 138 -10.32 -10.37 4.06
N ALA A 139 -9.28 -11.20 4.00
CA ALA A 139 -8.41 -11.50 5.13
C ALA A 139 -7.64 -10.26 5.59
N GLU A 140 -7.01 -9.53 4.67
CA GLU A 140 -6.25 -8.31 4.99
C GLU A 140 -7.13 -7.18 5.53
N LEU A 141 -8.33 -6.99 4.94
CA LEU A 141 -9.31 -6.01 5.45
C LEU A 141 -9.77 -6.37 6.85
N SER A 142 -10.12 -7.63 7.09
CA SER A 142 -10.55 -8.10 8.41
C SER A 142 -9.43 -7.96 9.44
N SER A 143 -8.19 -8.31 9.06
CA SER A 143 -7.02 -8.15 9.92
C SER A 143 -6.74 -6.69 10.27
N LEU A 144 -6.84 -5.77 9.29
CA LEU A 144 -6.69 -4.33 9.52
C LEU A 144 -7.73 -3.80 10.51
N LEU A 145 -9.00 -4.18 10.35
CA LEU A 145 -10.09 -3.70 11.22
C LEU A 145 -10.05 -4.31 12.62
N LEU A 146 -9.54 -5.54 12.77
CA LEU A 146 -9.31 -6.16 14.08
C LEU A 146 -8.17 -5.49 14.84
N ASP A 147 -7.06 -5.19 14.16
CA ASP A 147 -5.90 -4.54 14.78
C ASP A 147 -6.15 -3.05 15.06
N TYR A 148 -6.95 -2.40 14.21
CA TYR A 148 -7.29 -0.98 14.33
C TYR A 148 -8.81 -0.76 14.29
N PRO A 149 -9.55 -1.07 15.36
CA PRO A 149 -11.01 -0.90 15.40
C PRO A 149 -11.48 0.55 15.16
N SER A 150 -10.65 1.55 15.46
CA SER A 150 -10.95 2.96 15.19
C SER A 150 -11.01 3.32 13.70
N CYS A 151 -10.52 2.44 12.82
CA CYS A 151 -10.64 2.55 11.38
C CYS A 151 -12.00 2.05 10.86
N MET A 152 -12.84 1.43 11.70
CA MET A 152 -14.17 0.97 11.31
C MET A 152 -15.07 2.15 10.93
N PRO A 153 -15.69 2.16 9.73
CA PRO A 153 -16.59 3.24 9.32
C PRO A 153 -17.67 3.50 10.36
N ASP A 154 -18.22 4.71 10.39
CA ASP A 154 -19.32 5.09 11.28
C ASP A 154 -20.63 5.36 10.50
N GLY A 155 -21.74 5.39 11.24
CA GLY A 155 -23.06 5.68 10.69
C GLY A 155 -23.48 4.74 9.56
N SER A 156 -23.97 5.30 8.46
CA SER A 156 -24.48 4.55 7.30
C SER A 156 -23.41 3.76 6.55
N TYR A 157 -22.12 4.10 6.72
CA TYR A 157 -21.03 3.42 6.02
C TYR A 157 -20.73 2.03 6.59
N VAL A 158 -21.09 1.77 7.85
CA VAL A 158 -21.00 0.43 8.48
C VAL A 158 -21.81 -0.59 7.68
N CYS A 159 -23.06 -0.24 7.37
CA CYS A 159 -23.94 -1.10 6.59
C CYS A 159 -23.37 -1.36 5.19
N GLY A 160 -22.78 -0.34 4.56
CA GLY A 160 -22.11 -0.48 3.27
C GLY A 160 -20.92 -1.43 3.30
N LEU A 161 -20.08 -1.35 4.35
CA LEU A 161 -18.96 -2.27 4.56
C LEU A 161 -19.45 -3.70 4.80
N ILE A 162 -20.43 -3.90 5.68
CA ILE A 162 -20.98 -5.24 5.95
C ILE A 162 -21.60 -5.85 4.70
N GLN A 163 -22.38 -5.08 3.94
CA GLN A 163 -22.95 -5.53 2.67
C GLN A 163 -21.86 -5.86 1.65
N TYR A 164 -20.80 -5.03 1.55
CA TYR A 164 -19.63 -5.33 0.72
C TYR A 164 -18.99 -6.66 1.14
N MET A 165 -18.75 -6.88 2.44
CA MET A 165 -18.14 -8.11 2.93
C MET A 165 -18.99 -9.34 2.62
N ILE A 166 -20.30 -9.30 2.92
CA ILE A 166 -21.23 -10.40 2.62
C ILE A 166 -21.27 -10.69 1.11
N ARG A 167 -21.36 -9.65 0.28
CA ARG A 167 -21.43 -9.77 -1.19
C ARG A 167 -20.15 -10.35 -1.78
N ASN A 168 -18.98 -10.01 -1.24
CA ASN A 168 -17.72 -10.58 -1.71
C ASN A 168 -17.54 -12.01 -1.20
N LEU A 169 -17.87 -12.29 0.06
CA LEU A 169 -17.87 -13.64 0.63
C LEU A 169 -18.76 -14.61 -0.17
N SER A 170 -19.95 -14.18 -0.59
CA SER A 170 -20.85 -15.03 -1.38
C SER A 170 -20.34 -15.34 -2.80
N LYS A 171 -19.40 -14.54 -3.31
CA LYS A 171 -18.76 -14.71 -4.62
C LYS A 171 -17.39 -15.40 -4.52
N LEU A 172 -16.86 -15.61 -3.32
CA LEU A 172 -15.56 -16.24 -3.13
C LEU A 172 -15.59 -17.68 -3.67
N LYS A 173 -14.62 -17.98 -4.53
CA LYS A 173 -14.29 -19.36 -4.89
C LYS A 173 -13.23 -19.84 -3.91
N MET A 174 -13.62 -20.73 -3.00
CA MET A 174 -12.66 -21.34 -2.08
C MET A 174 -11.64 -22.15 -2.89
N PRO A 175 -10.33 -22.00 -2.62
CA PRO A 175 -9.33 -22.88 -3.20
C PRO A 175 -9.56 -24.31 -2.69
N VAL A 176 -9.79 -25.24 -3.62
CA VAL A 176 -10.24 -26.62 -3.33
C VAL A 176 -9.13 -27.48 -2.71
N THR A 177 -7.87 -27.04 -2.76
CA THR A 177 -6.69 -27.81 -2.34
C THR A 177 -5.95 -27.22 -1.15
N GLU A 178 -5.60 -28.09 -0.20
CA GLU A 178 -4.86 -27.81 1.03
C GLU A 178 -3.55 -27.04 0.81
N VAL A 179 -2.86 -27.31 -0.31
CA VAL A 179 -1.61 -26.61 -0.70
C VAL A 179 -1.86 -25.13 -0.98
N THR A 180 -2.98 -24.80 -1.64
CA THR A 180 -3.34 -23.42 -1.98
C THR A 180 -3.79 -22.67 -0.73
N ILE A 181 -4.54 -23.32 0.15
CA ILE A 181 -4.90 -22.80 1.48
C ILE A 181 -3.62 -22.43 2.25
N ARG A 182 -2.67 -23.35 2.37
CA ARG A 182 -1.43 -23.12 3.14
C ARG A 182 -0.59 -21.94 2.63
N ASN A 183 -0.57 -21.71 1.31
CA ASN A 183 0.19 -20.62 0.71
C ASN A 183 -0.50 -19.25 0.89
N VAL A 184 -1.83 -19.19 0.87
CA VAL A 184 -2.61 -17.98 1.16
C VAL A 184 -2.48 -17.59 2.64
N TYR A 185 -2.56 -18.56 3.56
CA TYR A 185 -2.55 -18.27 5.00
C TYR A 185 -1.15 -18.14 5.63
N ARG A 186 -0.06 -18.57 4.97
CA ARG A 186 1.31 -18.37 5.47
C ARG A 186 1.85 -16.95 5.34
N THR A 187 1.27 -16.12 4.48
CA THR A 187 1.72 -14.73 4.30
C THR A 187 0.92 -13.74 5.16
N SER A 188 -0.01 -14.23 5.99
CA SER A 188 -0.95 -13.44 6.79
C SER A 188 -0.79 -13.63 8.31
N LEU A 189 0.24 -14.36 8.74
CA LEU A 189 0.68 -14.55 10.14
C LEU A 189 2.15 -14.14 10.24
#